data_AF-A0A2N9MZT7-F1
#
_entry.id   AF-A0A2N9MZT7-F1
#
_cell.length_a   1.000
_cell.length_b   1.000
_cell.length_c   1.000
_cell.angle_alpha   90.00
_cell.angle_beta   90.00
_cell.angle_gamma   90.00
#
_symmetry.space_group_name_H-M   'P 1'
#
loop_
_entity.id
_entity.type
_entity.pdbx_description
1 polymer ?
#
loop_
_entity_poly.entity_id
_entity_poly.type
_entity_poly.pdbx_seq_one_letter_code
_entity_poly.pdbx_strand_id
1 'polypeptide(L)'
;MASTHAEPVAQPGQAAAASLAAPKRYLALDAYRGFIMFILVSGGFGLRALARNRPEFSWIAGQFDHRPWEWIAFWDLIQPAFMFMVGVAMPFALAIRKAQGATGRELFWHVAVRSLRLILMSQVLMSISAGRLHFQLINVLAQIGLTYFLCYFIMQLAFRWQAAIAACLLLGHWALFVAFPGTEGPFLSKTTNIGAVIDTFVFGHMNPDYWTNLNFVTSTVTTSTL
;
A
#
# COMPACT_ATOMS: atom_id res chain seq x y z
N MET A 1 77.79 3.27 -12.48
CA MET A 1 77.00 3.82 -11.37
C MET A 1 76.00 4.78 -11.99
N ALA A 2 74.79 4.34 -12.34
CA ALA A 2 73.61 4.25 -11.47
C ALA A 2 73.27 5.65 -10.89
N SER A 3 72.12 6.27 -11.13
CA SER A 3 70.76 5.71 -11.22
C SER A 3 69.82 6.67 -11.94
N THR A 4 69.12 6.20 -12.98
CA THR A 4 67.94 6.88 -13.52
C THR A 4 66.76 6.57 -12.61
N HIS A 5 66.21 7.58 -11.94
CA HIS A 5 64.96 7.43 -11.19
C HIS A 5 63.82 7.19 -12.19
N ALA A 6 63.33 5.95 -12.24
CA ALA A 6 62.11 5.61 -12.95
C ALA A 6 60.91 6.16 -12.16
N GLU A 7 60.10 7.01 -12.80
CA GLU A 7 58.77 7.33 -12.30
C GLU A 7 57.93 6.05 -12.19
N PRO A 8 57.13 5.88 -11.13
CA PRO A 8 56.23 4.74 -11.05
C PRO A 8 55.12 4.94 -12.08
N VAL A 9 55.10 4.06 -13.09
CA VAL A 9 53.98 3.90 -14.01
C VAL A 9 52.73 3.59 -13.19
N ALA A 10 51.83 4.57 -13.09
CA ALA A 10 50.54 4.39 -12.45
C ALA A 10 49.79 3.23 -13.13
N GLN A 11 49.54 2.17 -12.37
CA GLN A 11 48.81 1.00 -12.86
C GLN A 11 47.39 1.41 -13.28
N PRO A 12 46.92 1.06 -14.50
CA PRO A 12 45.56 1.39 -14.96
C PRO A 12 44.44 0.61 -14.25
N GLY A 13 44.71 0.00 -13.09
CA GLY A 13 43.82 -0.92 -12.39
C GLY A 13 43.15 -0.37 -11.14
N GLN A 14 43.57 0.78 -10.61
CA GLN A 14 43.04 1.30 -9.33
C GLN A 14 41.89 2.32 -9.47
N ALA A 15 41.59 2.78 -10.68
CA ALA A 15 40.43 3.65 -10.94
C ALA A 15 39.11 2.86 -11.16
N ALA A 16 39.17 1.53 -11.26
CA ALA A 16 38.02 0.67 -11.56
C ALA A 16 37.46 -0.10 -10.35
N ALA A 17 37.82 0.31 -9.13
CA ALA A 17 37.08 -0.06 -7.93
C ALA A 17 36.20 1.11 -7.52
N ALA A 18 35.31 1.52 -8.43
CA ALA A 18 34.16 2.34 -8.05
C ALA A 18 33.48 1.60 -6.90
N SER A 19 33.51 2.21 -5.72
CA SER A 19 32.85 1.72 -4.52
C SER A 19 31.51 1.12 -4.91
N LEU A 20 31.28 -0.17 -4.61
CA LEU A 20 29.94 -0.74 -4.56
C LEU A 20 29.19 0.09 -3.52
N ALA A 21 28.56 1.17 -3.99
CA ALA A 21 27.88 2.13 -3.16
C ALA A 21 26.92 1.31 -2.29
N ALA A 22 27.15 1.35 -0.98
CA ALA A 22 26.30 0.65 -0.02
C ALA A 22 24.84 0.95 -0.39
N PRO A 23 23.94 -0.05 -0.38
CA PRO A 23 22.55 0.15 -0.76
C PRO A 23 22.03 1.35 0.03
N LYS A 24 21.66 2.42 -0.69
CA LYS A 24 21.23 3.69 -0.10
C LYS A 24 19.91 3.41 0.63
N ARG A 25 20.01 3.03 1.91
CA ARG A 25 18.87 2.65 2.73
C ARG A 25 18.10 3.92 3.04
N TYR A 26 16.86 3.98 2.60
CA TYR A 26 15.99 5.13 2.86
C TYR A 26 15.55 5.10 4.32
N LEU A 27 16.39 5.66 5.20
CA LEU A 27 16.19 5.63 6.65
C LEU A 27 14.81 6.18 7.05
N ALA A 28 14.37 7.27 6.43
CA ALA A 28 13.05 7.85 6.67
C ALA A 28 11.91 6.88 6.32
N LEU A 29 12.02 6.17 5.19
CA LEU A 29 11.01 5.20 4.75
C LEU A 29 11.00 3.95 5.65
N ASP A 30 12.18 3.46 6.02
CA ASP A 30 12.30 2.34 6.96
C ASP A 30 11.77 2.71 8.35
N ALA A 31 12.04 3.93 8.84
CA ALA A 31 11.53 4.45 10.11
C ALA A 31 10.01 4.61 10.09
N TYR A 32 9.47 5.18 9.00
CA TYR A 32 8.02 5.32 8.81
C TYR A 32 7.33 3.95 8.77
N ARG A 33 7.89 2.98 8.04
CA ARG A 33 7.38 1.60 8.05
C ARG A 33 7.42 0.97 9.43
N GLY A 34 8.54 1.11 10.14
CA GLY A 34 8.69 0.63 11.51
C GLY A 34 7.67 1.24 12.45
N PHE A 35 7.39 2.53 12.31
CA PHE A 35 6.40 3.25 13.09
C PHE A 35 4.98 2.72 12.85
N ILE A 36 4.57 2.55 11.59
CA ILE A 36 3.23 1.99 11.29
C ILE A 36 3.10 0.54 11.78
N MET A 37 4.15 -0.27 11.63
CA MET A 37 4.16 -1.64 12.16
C MET A 37 4.07 -1.66 13.69
N PHE A 38 4.79 -0.76 14.35
CA PHE A 38 4.72 -0.59 15.79
C PHE A 38 3.30 -0.22 16.21
N ILE A 39 2.64 0.71 15.52
CA ILE A 39 1.25 1.09 15.78
C ILE A 39 0.30 -0.10 15.61
N LEU A 40 0.45 -0.87 14.53
CA LEU A 40 -0.42 -2.02 14.22
C LEU A 40 -0.28 -3.13 15.27
N VAL A 41 0.93 -3.38 15.76
CA VAL A 41 1.17 -4.26 16.91
C VAL A 41 0.61 -3.64 18.20
N SER A 42 0.72 -2.32 18.35
CA SER A 42 0.32 -1.59 19.57
C SER A 42 -1.18 -1.45 19.79
N GLY A 43 -1.99 -1.52 18.73
CA GLY A 43 -3.46 -1.47 18.81
C GLY A 43 -4.06 -2.56 19.70
N GLY A 44 -3.26 -3.56 20.06
CA GLY A 44 -3.61 -4.64 20.97
C GLY A 44 -2.99 -4.56 22.38
N PHE A 45 -2.25 -3.52 22.78
CA PHE A 45 -1.60 -3.42 24.11
C PHE A 45 -2.58 -3.26 25.29
N GLY A 46 -3.80 -3.78 25.17
CA GLY A 46 -4.79 -3.75 26.23
C GLY A 46 -5.28 -2.35 26.54
N LEU A 47 -5.06 -1.34 25.67
CA LEU A 47 -5.61 0.02 25.85
C LEU A 47 -7.12 0.00 26.02
N ARG A 48 -7.79 -0.93 25.32
CA ARG A 48 -9.22 -1.19 25.46
C ARG A 48 -9.59 -1.75 26.84
N ALA A 49 -8.73 -2.57 27.44
CA ALA A 49 -8.90 -3.07 28.81
C ALA A 49 -8.54 -2.00 29.86
N LEU A 50 -7.52 -1.18 29.60
CA LEU A 50 -7.13 -0.04 30.44
C LEU A 50 -8.25 0.99 30.53
N ALA A 51 -8.88 1.33 29.40
CA ALA A 51 -10.01 2.26 29.35
C ALA A 51 -11.25 1.77 30.12
N ARG A 52 -11.44 0.45 30.30
CA ARG A 52 -12.52 -0.11 31.14
C ARG A 52 -12.27 0.15 32.62
N ASN A 53 -11.01 0.14 33.06
CA ASN A 53 -10.63 0.33 34.46
C ASN A 53 -10.35 1.81 34.80
N ARG A 54 -9.99 2.62 33.80
CA ARG A 54 -9.57 4.02 33.92
C ARG A 54 -10.22 4.86 32.81
N PRO A 55 -11.43 5.40 33.04
CA PRO A 55 -12.20 6.11 32.02
C PRO A 55 -11.48 7.34 31.42
N GLU A 56 -10.52 7.92 32.12
CA GLU A 56 -9.71 9.04 31.63
C GLU A 56 -8.87 8.69 30.38
N PHE A 57 -8.59 7.41 30.13
CA PHE A 57 -7.88 6.95 28.94
C PHE A 57 -8.80 6.53 27.79
N SER A 58 -10.12 6.65 27.95
CA SER A 58 -11.11 6.25 26.95
C SER A 58 -10.96 6.99 25.62
N TRP A 59 -10.55 8.27 25.66
CA TRP A 59 -10.31 9.06 24.46
C TRP A 59 -9.14 8.51 23.63
N ILE A 60 -8.05 8.10 24.27
CA ILE A 60 -6.87 7.51 23.61
C ILE A 60 -7.20 6.11 23.10
N ALA A 61 -7.87 5.29 23.92
CA ALA A 61 -8.28 3.94 23.51
C ALA A 61 -9.22 3.98 22.30
N GLY A 62 -10.11 4.96 22.23
CA GLY A 62 -11.02 5.16 21.09
C GLY A 62 -10.34 5.55 19.77
N GLN A 63 -9.05 5.89 19.76
CA GLN A 63 -8.27 6.13 18.54
C GLN A 63 -7.78 4.83 17.88
N PHE A 64 -7.72 3.72 18.63
CA PHE A 64 -7.24 2.41 18.17
C PHE A 64 -8.38 1.42 17.84
N ASP A 65 -9.63 1.88 17.92
CA ASP A 65 -10.81 1.15 17.45
C ASP A 65 -11.38 1.87 16.21
N HIS A 66 -11.90 1.10 15.25
CA HIS A 66 -12.63 1.66 14.12
C HIS A 66 -13.84 2.46 14.62
N ARG A 67 -13.98 3.70 14.16
CA ARG A 67 -15.17 4.51 14.43
C ARG A 67 -16.26 4.17 13.41
N PRO A 68 -17.55 4.42 13.74
CA PRO A 68 -18.62 4.32 12.75
C PRO A 68 -18.32 5.20 11.53
N TRP A 69 -18.73 4.72 10.36
CA TRP A 69 -18.56 5.27 8.99
C TRP A 69 -18.46 6.80 8.82
N GLU A 70 -19.10 7.60 9.66
CA GLU A 70 -19.11 9.07 9.56
C GLU A 70 -17.90 9.75 10.20
N TRP A 71 -17.05 9.00 10.91
CA TRP A 71 -15.94 9.54 11.67
C TRP A 71 -14.65 8.83 11.30
N ILE A 72 -13.55 9.59 11.30
CA ILE A 72 -12.21 9.08 11.10
C ILE A 72 -11.54 8.80 12.45
N ALA A 73 -11.07 7.58 12.64
CA ALA A 73 -10.19 7.20 13.75
C ALA A 73 -8.73 7.22 13.29
N PHE A 74 -7.80 7.41 14.23
CA PHE A 74 -6.38 7.20 13.93
C PHE A 74 -6.09 5.82 13.32
N TRP A 75 -6.81 4.80 13.78
CA TRP A 75 -6.73 3.43 13.24
C TRP A 75 -7.06 3.34 11.74
N ASP A 76 -7.97 4.18 11.24
CA ASP A 76 -8.36 4.20 9.83
C ASP A 76 -7.25 4.77 8.92
N LEU A 77 -6.31 5.56 9.47
CA LEU A 77 -5.18 6.14 8.72
C LEU A 77 -4.07 5.13 8.43
N ILE A 78 -4.07 3.96 9.06
CA ILE A 78 -3.04 2.93 8.87
C ILE A 78 -3.02 2.45 7.41
N GLN A 79 -4.19 2.20 6.81
CA GLN A 79 -4.28 1.74 5.43
C GLN A 79 -3.80 2.82 4.44
N PRO A 80 -4.29 4.08 4.47
CA PRO A 80 -3.73 5.17 3.66
C PRO A 80 -2.22 5.36 3.85
N ALA A 81 -1.70 5.23 5.08
CA ALA A 81 -0.28 5.34 5.37
C ALA A 81 0.57 4.29 4.61
N PHE A 82 0.08 3.05 4.53
CA PHE A 82 0.74 2.00 3.73
C PHE A 82 0.70 2.29 2.23
N MET A 83 -0.44 2.75 1.72
CA MET A 83 -0.60 3.11 0.31
C MET A 83 0.34 4.24 -0.09
N PHE A 84 0.40 5.30 0.73
CA PHE A 84 1.34 6.41 0.56
C PHE A 84 2.80 5.93 0.51
N MET A 85 3.20 5.10 1.48
CA MET A 85 4.57 4.56 1.54
C MET A 85 4.92 3.76 0.29
N VAL A 86 3.99 2.94 -0.21
CA VAL A 86 4.18 2.15 -1.42
C VAL A 86 4.33 3.07 -2.64
N GLY A 87 3.50 4.11 -2.74
CA GLY A 87 3.53 5.08 -3.83
C GLY A 87 4.87 5.79 -3.92
N VAL A 88 5.37 6.30 -2.79
CA VAL A 88 6.69 6.95 -2.74
C VAL A 88 7.82 5.95 -2.97
N ALA A 89 7.76 4.74 -2.41
CA ALA A 89 8.87 3.78 -2.45
C ALA A 89 9.04 3.09 -3.80
N MET A 90 7.96 2.86 -4.55
CA MET A 90 7.98 2.10 -5.80
C MET A 90 8.87 2.75 -6.88
N PRO A 91 8.75 4.05 -7.24
CA PRO A 91 9.57 4.67 -8.28
C PRO A 91 11.06 4.52 -8.01
N PHE A 92 11.48 4.76 -6.77
CA PHE A 92 12.87 4.61 -6.36
C PHE A 92 13.33 3.14 -6.45
N ALA A 93 12.51 2.20 -6.00
CA ALA A 93 12.84 0.77 -6.07
C ALA A 93 12.98 0.26 -7.52
N LEU A 94 12.09 0.70 -8.43
CA LEU A 94 12.16 0.34 -9.84
C LEU A 94 13.35 1.01 -10.54
N ALA A 95 13.63 2.28 -10.24
CA ALA A 95 14.77 3.02 -10.81
C ALA A 95 16.11 2.39 -10.42
N ILE A 96 16.28 1.98 -9.16
CA ILE A 96 17.48 1.27 -8.70
C ILE A 96 17.67 -0.05 -9.44
N ARG A 97 16.60 -0.86 -9.58
CA ARG A 97 16.67 -2.14 -10.29
C ARG A 97 17.00 -1.97 -11.77
N LYS A 98 16.43 -0.96 -12.42
CA LYS A 98 16.78 -0.60 -13.81
C LYS A 98 18.24 -0.17 -13.93
N ALA A 99 18.74 0.65 -13.00
CA ALA A 99 20.15 1.06 -12.97
C ALA A 99 21.10 -0.13 -12.73
N GLN A 100 20.64 -1.18 -12.05
CA GLN A 100 21.36 -2.45 -11.86
C GLN A 100 21.28 -3.39 -13.07
N GLY A 101 20.66 -2.97 -14.18
CA GLY A 101 20.59 -3.74 -15.43
C GLY A 101 19.40 -4.70 -15.53
N ALA A 102 18.42 -4.63 -14.62
CA ALA A 102 17.24 -5.49 -14.72
C ALA A 102 16.42 -5.21 -15.98
N THR A 103 16.04 -6.26 -16.69
CA THR A 103 15.18 -6.20 -17.86
C THR A 103 13.72 -5.92 -17.48
N GLY A 104 12.93 -5.40 -18.42
CA GLY A 104 11.49 -5.14 -18.19
C GLY A 104 10.70 -6.39 -17.80
N ARG A 105 11.09 -7.57 -18.34
CA ARG A 105 10.48 -8.86 -18.00
C ARG A 105 10.80 -9.29 -16.57
N GLU A 106 12.04 -9.12 -16.12
CA GLU A 106 12.43 -9.43 -14.74
C GLU A 106 11.72 -8.51 -13.74
N LEU A 107 11.58 -7.22 -14.09
CA LEU A 107 10.87 -6.25 -13.28
C LEU A 107 9.38 -6.61 -13.15
N PHE A 108 8.73 -6.95 -14.26
CA PHE A 108 7.35 -7.42 -14.28
C PHE A 108 7.16 -8.66 -13.41
N TRP A 109 7.99 -9.70 -13.58
CA TRP A 109 7.88 -10.92 -12.78
C TRP A 109 8.13 -10.68 -11.30
N HIS A 110 9.09 -9.80 -10.97
CA HIS A 110 9.34 -9.41 -9.58
C HIS A 110 8.10 -8.76 -8.95
N VAL A 111 7.48 -7.82 -9.66
CA VAL A 111 6.27 -7.13 -9.21
C VAL A 111 5.09 -8.09 -9.10
N ALA A 112 4.87 -8.94 -10.11
CA ALA A 112 3.77 -9.90 -10.14
C ALA A 112 3.87 -10.91 -9.00
N VAL A 113 5.04 -11.53 -8.80
CA VAL A 113 5.26 -12.51 -7.72
C VAL A 113 5.10 -11.88 -6.35
N ARG A 114 5.61 -10.65 -6.15
CA ARG A 114 5.45 -9.92 -4.89
C ARG A 114 3.98 -9.63 -4.59
N SER A 115 3.25 -9.13 -5.58
CA SER A 115 1.83 -8.79 -5.46
C SER A 115 0.99 -10.03 -5.16
N LEU A 116 1.24 -11.13 -5.89
CA LEU A 116 0.56 -12.40 -5.69
C LEU A 116 0.81 -12.98 -4.30
N ARG A 117 2.06 -12.95 -3.80
CA ARG A 117 2.39 -13.42 -2.44
C ARG A 117 1.59 -12.65 -1.37
N LEU A 118 1.48 -11.33 -1.50
CA LEU A 118 0.72 -10.51 -0.55
C LEU A 118 -0.77 -10.81 -0.58
N ILE A 119 -1.35 -10.98 -1.77
CA ILE A 119 -2.76 -11.35 -1.94
C ILE A 119 -3.00 -12.75 -1.36
N LEU A 120 -2.14 -13.73 -1.64
CA LEU A 120 -2.28 -15.08 -1.09
C LEU A 120 -2.17 -15.08 0.44
N MET A 121 -1.19 -14.37 1.01
CA MET A 121 -1.07 -14.22 2.46
C MET A 121 -2.31 -13.56 3.07
N SER A 122 -2.89 -12.58 2.38
CA SER A 122 -4.17 -11.98 2.77
C SER A 122 -5.29 -13.02 2.86
N GLN A 123 -5.48 -13.83 1.80
CA GLN A 123 -6.54 -14.83 1.76
C GLN A 123 -6.35 -15.90 2.83
N VAL A 124 -5.11 -16.32 3.08
CA VAL A 124 -4.78 -17.27 4.14
C VAL A 124 -5.12 -16.69 5.51
N LEU A 125 -4.68 -15.46 5.80
CA LEU A 125 -4.95 -14.80 7.07
C LEU A 125 -6.45 -14.63 7.33
N MET A 126 -7.21 -14.22 6.31
CA MET A 126 -8.65 -14.08 6.40
C MET A 126 -9.37 -15.41 6.59
N SER A 127 -8.93 -16.46 5.89
CA SER A 127 -9.55 -17.78 5.99
C SER A 127 -9.28 -18.42 7.37
N ILE A 128 -8.08 -18.23 7.93
CA ILE A 128 -7.75 -18.66 9.29
C ILE A 128 -8.60 -17.89 10.30
N SER A 129 -8.67 -16.56 10.18
CA SER A 129 -9.45 -15.72 11.11
C SER A 129 -10.95 -16.02 11.07
N ALA A 130 -11.49 -16.40 9.91
CA ALA A 130 -12.90 -16.71 9.74
C ALA A 130 -13.25 -18.18 10.02
N GLY A 131 -12.26 -19.05 10.22
CA GLY A 131 -12.46 -20.50 10.39
C GLY A 131 -13.03 -21.22 9.16
N ARG A 132 -13.10 -20.55 8.00
CA ARG A 132 -13.65 -21.05 6.74
C ARG A 132 -12.92 -20.39 5.58
N LEU A 133 -12.99 -21.00 4.39
CA LEU A 133 -12.47 -20.36 3.19
C LEU A 133 -13.23 -19.05 2.95
N HIS A 134 -12.54 -17.93 3.12
CA HIS A 134 -13.15 -16.59 3.10
C HIS A 134 -12.35 -15.70 2.17
N PHE A 135 -12.88 -15.53 0.95
CA PHE A 135 -12.26 -14.67 -0.06
C PHE A 135 -12.80 -13.25 0.04
N GLN A 136 -11.97 -12.32 0.49
CA GLN A 136 -12.17 -10.89 0.30
C GLN A 136 -10.84 -10.20 -0.01
N LEU A 137 -10.91 -9.07 -0.72
CA LEU A 137 -9.73 -8.24 -1.06
C LEU A 137 -9.67 -6.94 -0.24
N ILE A 138 -10.59 -6.77 0.71
CA ILE A 138 -10.68 -5.59 1.58
C ILE A 138 -9.50 -5.48 2.56
N ASN A 139 -8.80 -6.57 2.85
CA ASN A 139 -7.66 -6.54 3.76
C ASN A 139 -6.51 -5.70 3.20
N VAL A 140 -5.86 -4.93 4.07
CA VAL A 140 -4.72 -4.06 3.76
C VAL A 140 -3.65 -4.79 2.93
N LEU A 141 -3.38 -6.06 3.23
CA LEU A 141 -2.34 -6.83 2.54
C LEU A 141 -2.71 -7.14 1.08
N ALA A 142 -3.98 -7.52 0.82
CA ALA A 142 -4.49 -7.69 -0.53
C ALA A 142 -4.52 -6.36 -1.30
N GLN A 143 -4.98 -5.29 -0.64
CA GLN A 143 -5.01 -3.96 -1.25
C GLN A 143 -3.60 -3.48 -1.64
N ILE A 144 -2.60 -3.65 -0.76
CA ILE A 144 -1.21 -3.29 -1.07
C ILE A 144 -0.71 -4.10 -2.27
N GLY A 145 -0.98 -5.41 -2.30
CA GLY A 145 -0.59 -6.27 -3.42
C GLY A 145 -1.20 -5.81 -4.75
N LEU A 146 -2.51 -5.56 -4.77
CA LEU A 146 -3.23 -5.14 -5.96
C LEU A 146 -2.77 -3.75 -6.43
N THR A 147 -2.70 -2.78 -5.53
CA THR A 147 -2.27 -1.43 -5.84
C THR A 147 -0.81 -1.40 -6.29
N TYR A 148 0.07 -2.22 -5.70
CA TYR A 148 1.46 -2.36 -6.16
C TYR A 148 1.55 -2.86 -7.60
N PHE A 149 0.72 -3.84 -7.97
CA PHE A 149 0.65 -4.35 -9.33
C PHE A 149 0.11 -3.29 -10.32
N LEU A 150 -0.98 -2.61 -9.97
CA LEU A 150 -1.59 -1.59 -10.84
C LEU A 150 -0.70 -0.38 -11.02
N CYS A 151 -0.08 0.12 -9.94
CA CYS A 151 0.83 1.27 -10.01
C CYS A 151 2.02 0.98 -10.93
N TYR A 152 2.56 -0.24 -10.96
CA TYR A 152 3.62 -0.61 -11.89
C TYR A 152 3.25 -0.37 -13.37
N PHE A 153 2.01 -0.64 -13.77
CA PHE A 153 1.55 -0.35 -15.14
C PHE A 153 1.31 1.13 -15.36
N ILE A 154 0.67 1.81 -14.41
CA ILE A 154 0.38 3.25 -14.50
C ILE A 154 1.69 4.05 -14.64
N MET A 155 2.72 3.67 -13.89
CA MET A 155 4.03 4.32 -13.89
C MET A 155 4.82 4.14 -15.20
N GLN A 156 4.42 3.19 -16.06
CA GLN A 156 5.00 3.06 -17.40
C GLN A 156 4.41 4.05 -18.41
N LEU A 157 3.30 4.72 -18.05
CA LEU A 157 2.67 5.73 -18.88
C LEU A 157 3.27 7.11 -18.59
N ALA A 158 3.14 8.03 -19.55
CA ALA A 158 3.54 9.42 -19.35
C ALA A 158 2.72 10.09 -18.24
N PHE A 159 3.29 11.07 -17.54
CA PHE A 159 2.64 11.79 -16.43
C PHE A 159 1.22 12.30 -16.75
N ARG A 160 1.00 12.76 -17.99
CA ARG A 160 -0.33 13.19 -18.48
C ARG A 160 -1.39 12.08 -18.36
N TRP A 161 -1.01 10.85 -18.68
CA TRP A 161 -1.88 9.68 -18.59
C TRP A 161 -2.02 9.19 -17.15
N GLN A 162 -0.99 9.31 -16.32
CA GLN A 162 -1.09 9.04 -14.88
C GLN A 162 -2.12 9.97 -14.22
N ALA A 163 -2.02 11.27 -14.48
CA ALA A 163 -2.98 12.26 -14.00
C ALA A 163 -4.39 12.05 -14.58
N ALA A 164 -4.50 11.69 -15.86
CA ALA A 164 -5.80 11.39 -16.49
C ALA A 164 -6.45 10.12 -15.90
N ILE A 165 -5.68 9.06 -15.66
CA ILE A 165 -6.17 7.83 -15.02
C ILE A 165 -6.59 8.13 -13.59
N ALA A 166 -5.79 8.89 -12.84
CA ALA A 166 -6.14 9.31 -11.48
C ALA A 166 -7.45 10.12 -11.44
N ALA A 167 -7.58 11.11 -12.32
CA ALA A 167 -8.80 11.91 -12.44
C ALA A 167 -9.99 11.05 -12.89
N CYS A 168 -9.80 10.13 -13.84
CA CYS A 168 -10.85 9.23 -14.33
C CYS A 168 -11.30 8.24 -13.26
N LEU A 169 -10.39 7.68 -12.47
CA LEU A 169 -10.72 6.81 -11.35
C LEU A 169 -11.45 7.57 -10.24
N LEU A 170 -11.03 8.81 -9.93
CA LEU A 170 -11.67 9.63 -8.91
C LEU A 170 -13.07 10.08 -9.34
N LEU A 171 -13.20 10.62 -10.55
CA LEU A 171 -14.47 11.05 -11.14
C LEU A 171 -15.39 9.85 -11.42
N GLY A 172 -14.83 8.73 -11.86
CA GLY A 172 -15.55 7.48 -12.07
C GLY A 172 -16.09 6.94 -10.75
N HIS A 173 -15.28 6.92 -9.69
CA HIS A 173 -15.73 6.53 -8.35
C HIS A 173 -16.84 7.45 -7.84
N TRP A 174 -16.67 8.77 -7.96
CA TRP A 174 -17.69 9.75 -7.58
C TRP A 174 -18.99 9.58 -8.39
N ALA A 175 -18.90 9.46 -9.71
CA ALA A 175 -20.04 9.29 -10.61
C ALA A 175 -20.78 7.97 -10.32
N LEU A 176 -20.04 6.92 -9.94
CA LEU A 176 -20.60 5.63 -9.62
C LEU A 176 -21.42 5.66 -8.32
N PHE A 177 -20.96 6.40 -7.31
CA PHE A 177 -21.72 6.66 -6.08
C PHE A 177 -22.94 7.55 -6.33
N VAL A 178 -22.84 8.54 -7.22
CA VAL A 178 -23.97 9.40 -7.61
C VAL A 178 -25.02 8.63 -8.44
N ALA A 179 -24.59 7.72 -9.32
CA ALA A 179 -25.47 6.93 -10.17
C ALA A 179 -26.24 5.84 -9.40
N PHE A 180 -25.69 5.36 -8.28
CA PHE A 180 -26.32 4.39 -7.39
C PHE A 180 -26.50 4.97 -6.00
N PRO A 181 -27.46 5.89 -5.81
CA PRO A 181 -27.57 6.65 -4.57
C PRO A 181 -28.01 5.81 -3.36
N GLY A 182 -28.34 4.53 -3.51
CA GLY A 182 -28.85 3.70 -2.42
C GLY A 182 -30.11 4.29 -1.76
N THR A 183 -30.64 3.62 -0.73
CA THR A 183 -31.90 4.03 -0.09
C THR A 183 -31.77 5.24 0.85
N GLU A 184 -30.55 5.52 1.34
CA GLU A 184 -30.26 6.61 2.30
C GLU A 184 -29.42 7.75 1.69
N GLY A 185 -29.22 7.74 0.37
CA GLY A 185 -28.43 8.75 -0.34
C GLY A 185 -27.01 8.30 -0.70
N PRO A 186 -26.39 8.94 -1.71
CA PRO A 186 -25.28 8.38 -2.48
C PRO A 186 -24.01 8.09 -1.70
N PHE A 187 -23.82 8.67 -0.51
CA PHE A 187 -22.61 8.47 0.29
C PHE A 187 -22.88 7.87 1.68
N LEU A 188 -24.15 7.66 2.03
CA LEU A 188 -24.60 7.28 3.38
C LEU A 188 -25.16 5.85 3.44
N SER A 189 -25.63 5.29 2.32
CA SER A 189 -26.18 3.93 2.32
C SER A 189 -25.08 2.89 2.53
N LYS A 190 -25.11 2.20 3.68
CA LYS A 190 -24.14 1.15 4.06
C LYS A 190 -24.44 -0.21 3.44
N THR A 191 -25.70 -0.43 3.03
CA THR A 191 -26.20 -1.73 2.56
C THR A 191 -26.54 -1.77 1.08
N THR A 192 -26.76 -0.61 0.45
CA THR A 192 -27.14 -0.50 -0.98
C THR A 192 -26.17 0.34 -1.79
N ASN A 193 -24.97 0.66 -1.28
CA ASN A 193 -23.97 1.30 -2.12
C ASN A 193 -23.47 0.35 -3.21
N ILE A 194 -22.89 0.91 -4.26
CA ILE A 194 -22.47 0.11 -5.41
C ILE A 194 -21.32 -0.86 -5.09
N GLY A 195 -20.51 -0.55 -4.08
CA GLY A 195 -19.47 -1.45 -3.61
C GLY A 195 -20.03 -2.67 -2.91
N ALA A 196 -21.16 -2.55 -2.19
CA ALA A 196 -21.90 -3.66 -1.61
C ALA A 196 -22.60 -4.51 -2.69
N VAL A 197 -23.10 -3.87 -3.76
CA VAL A 197 -23.68 -4.56 -4.93
C VAL A 197 -22.60 -5.35 -5.69
N ILE A 198 -21.44 -4.73 -5.94
CA ILE A 198 -20.29 -5.38 -6.59
C ILE A 198 -19.73 -6.49 -5.70
N ASP A 199 -19.63 -6.28 -4.39
CA ASP A 199 -19.14 -7.30 -3.46
C ASP A 199 -20.10 -8.49 -3.35
N THR A 200 -21.41 -8.24 -3.35
CA THR A 200 -22.42 -9.29 -3.39
C THR A 200 -22.39 -10.03 -4.73
N PHE A 201 -22.15 -9.32 -5.84
CA PHE A 201 -22.07 -9.92 -7.19
C PHE A 201 -20.79 -10.74 -7.42
N VAL A 202 -19.64 -10.26 -6.92
CA VAL A 202 -18.32 -10.88 -7.14
C VAL A 202 -17.98 -11.92 -6.08
N PHE A 203 -18.30 -11.66 -4.81
CA PHE A 203 -17.90 -12.50 -3.68
C PHE A 203 -19.08 -13.20 -2.98
N GLY A 204 -20.32 -12.96 -3.43
CA GLY A 204 -21.53 -13.65 -2.95
C GLY A 204 -22.03 -13.20 -1.58
N HIS A 205 -21.28 -12.38 -0.85
CA HIS A 205 -21.59 -11.94 0.51
C HIS A 205 -21.08 -10.52 0.77
N MET A 206 -21.84 -9.71 1.50
CA MET A 206 -21.37 -8.42 2.01
C MET A 206 -20.39 -8.61 3.18
N ASN A 207 -19.44 -7.68 3.30
CA ASN A 207 -18.62 -7.59 4.50
C ASN A 207 -19.48 -7.07 5.68
N PRO A 208 -19.47 -7.74 6.85
CA PRO A 208 -20.23 -7.30 8.03
C PRO A 208 -19.90 -5.87 8.51
N ASP A 209 -18.70 -5.37 8.19
CA ASP A 209 -18.27 -4.01 8.54
C ASP A 209 -18.53 -2.98 7.42
N TYR A 210 -19.27 -3.34 6.37
CA TYR A 210 -19.66 -2.48 5.24
C TYR A 210 -18.51 -1.92 4.39
N TRP A 211 -17.27 -2.40 4.60
CA TRP A 211 -16.14 -2.08 3.72
C TRP A 211 -16.32 -2.73 2.36
N THR A 212 -16.23 -1.91 1.32
CA THR A 212 -16.40 -2.37 -0.05
C THR A 212 -15.06 -2.59 -0.74
N ASN A 213 -14.91 -3.65 -1.55
CA ASN A 213 -13.68 -3.86 -2.32
C ASN A 213 -13.39 -2.68 -3.24
N LEU A 214 -14.41 -1.91 -3.67
CA LEU A 214 -14.26 -0.68 -4.46
C LEU A 214 -13.28 0.35 -3.87
N ASN A 215 -12.98 0.30 -2.56
CA ASN A 215 -11.95 1.13 -1.92
C ASN A 215 -10.52 0.90 -2.46
N PHE A 216 -10.28 -0.19 -3.20
CA PHE A 216 -9.01 -0.37 -3.90
C PHE A 216 -8.81 0.72 -4.97
N VAL A 217 -9.88 1.25 -5.55
CA VAL A 217 -9.85 2.26 -6.61
C VAL A 217 -9.28 3.57 -6.07
N THR A 218 -9.85 4.08 -4.98
CA THR A 218 -9.35 5.29 -4.31
C THR A 218 -7.94 5.10 -3.77
N SER A 219 -7.64 3.92 -3.21
CA SER A 219 -6.28 3.56 -2.77
C SER A 219 -5.27 3.57 -3.92
N THR A 220 -5.67 3.15 -5.12
CA THR A 220 -4.82 3.14 -6.33
C THR A 220 -4.57 4.56 -6.86
N VAL A 221 -5.58 5.45 -6.82
CA VAL A 221 -5.42 6.86 -7.19
C VAL A 221 -4.39 7.56 -6.29
N THR A 222 -4.54 7.42 -4.97
CA THR A 222 -3.63 8.03 -4.01
C THR A 222 -2.21 7.51 -4.14
N THR A 223 -2.03 6.25 -4.51
CA THR A 223 -0.69 5.64 -4.62
C THR A 223 0.03 6.01 -5.91
N SER A 224 -0.71 6.26 -7.01
CA SER A 224 -0.15 6.50 -8.34
C SER A 224 0.11 7.97 -8.67
N THR A 225 -0.39 8.90 -7.85
CA THR A 225 -0.26 10.35 -8.05
C THR A 225 0.87 11.01 -7.24
N LEU A 226 1.60 10.21 -6.46
CA LEU A 226 2.75 10.61 -5.63
C LEU A 226 4.07 10.34 -6.35
#